data_AF-A0A1A8ZFZ4-F1
#
_entry.id   AF-A0A1A8ZFZ4-F1
#
_cell.length_a   1.000
_cell.length_b   1.000
_cell.length_c   1.000
_cell.angle_alpha   90.00
_cell.angle_beta   90.00
_cell.angle_gamma   90.00
#
_symmetry.space_group_name_H-M   'P 1'
#
loop_
_entity.id
_entity.type
_entity.pdbx_description
1 polymer ?
#
loop_
_entity_poly.entity_id
_entity_poly.type
_entity_poly.pdbx_seq_one_letter_code
_entity_poly.pdbx_strand_id
1 'polypeptide(L)'
;MLIDVWADVTCPWCYLGKRRLERALAAFRADGGPEATVAWRPYQLNPAAPAGGAPLDAAALAAYGVHHDATSQAGYVAEVAAGAGPGFRWGPAWRVNTFDAHRLLALARRQGGAPAQGVLMERLLRAHFGEGANLGDHAVLAGLATEAGVTCAAAALADGTAAAQVRAELAEGLAIGVRAVPTFVVAGRAVGGAQPPEVLLDLLRRGRDADRPETVAVYAGDDEPTSLRHAEALLDGNDPLNALRVLGPLLDRHGDDPALRLLAARAYFGSAQLGRARATLEALVVDRPVDDYARFLLGRVAERQSRPAEARSHYRLAVAMCGRPAYREALDRVTGRLRVPA
;
A
#
# COMPACT_ATOMS: atom_id res chain seq x y z
N MET A 1 16.56 -2.88 -19.95
CA MET A 1 15.22 -2.45 -19.50
C MET A 1 15.24 -2.21 -18.00
N LEU A 2 14.75 -1.08 -17.51
CA LEU A 2 14.69 -0.79 -16.07
C LEU A 2 13.39 -1.31 -15.46
N ILE A 3 13.49 -1.89 -14.27
CA ILE A 3 12.37 -2.32 -13.43
C ILE A 3 12.54 -1.64 -12.07
N ASP A 4 11.65 -0.70 -11.73
CA ASP A 4 11.63 -0.11 -10.41
C ASP A 4 10.75 -0.95 -9.48
N VAL A 5 11.25 -1.28 -8.29
CA VAL A 5 10.53 -2.09 -7.31
C VAL A 5 10.47 -1.33 -6.00
N TRP A 6 9.32 -0.72 -5.69
CA TRP A 6 9.07 -0.16 -4.37
C TRP A 6 8.85 -1.29 -3.38
N ALA A 7 9.70 -1.34 -2.37
CA ALA A 7 9.71 -2.43 -1.41
C ALA A 7 10.18 -1.96 -0.03
N ASP A 8 9.85 -2.75 0.99
CA ASP A 8 10.37 -2.58 2.34
C ASP A 8 11.07 -3.88 2.79
N VAL A 9 12.19 -3.75 3.50
CA VAL A 9 13.03 -4.89 3.95
C VAL A 9 12.39 -5.68 5.08
N THR A 10 11.30 -5.18 5.66
CA THR A 10 10.48 -5.86 6.68
C THR A 10 9.12 -6.32 6.14
N CYS A 11 8.88 -6.22 4.83
CA CYS A 11 7.64 -6.67 4.21
C CYS A 11 7.77 -8.13 3.73
N PRO A 12 6.98 -9.07 4.27
CA PRO A 12 7.03 -10.47 3.82
C PRO A 12 6.69 -10.60 2.34
N TRP A 13 5.68 -9.87 1.86
CA TRP A 13 5.29 -9.87 0.45
C TRP A 13 6.37 -9.36 -0.48
N CYS A 14 7.23 -8.44 -0.02
CA CYS A 14 8.38 -8.01 -0.82
C CYS A 14 9.37 -9.15 -1.02
N TYR A 15 9.54 -10.03 -0.02
CA TYR A 15 10.41 -11.18 -0.15
C TYR A 15 9.85 -12.22 -1.13
N LEU A 16 8.55 -12.53 -1.04
CA LEU A 16 7.89 -13.39 -2.03
C LEU A 16 7.93 -12.78 -3.43
N GLY A 17 7.59 -11.50 -3.54
CA GLY A 17 7.61 -10.77 -4.79
C GLY A 17 8.98 -10.80 -5.45
N LYS A 18 10.07 -10.72 -4.67
CA LYS A 18 11.43 -10.91 -5.16
C LYS A 18 11.63 -12.28 -5.80
N ARG A 19 11.21 -13.37 -5.14
CA ARG A 19 11.31 -14.74 -5.70
C ARG A 19 10.48 -14.91 -6.97
N ARG A 20 9.28 -14.35 -6.99
CA ARG A 20 8.40 -14.41 -8.17
C ARG A 20 8.95 -13.59 -9.33
N LEU A 21 9.51 -12.41 -9.05
CA LEU A 21 10.20 -11.59 -10.05
C LEU A 21 11.43 -12.31 -10.61
N GLU A 22 12.23 -12.97 -9.79
CA GLU A 22 13.40 -13.74 -10.27
C GLU A 22 12.99 -14.86 -11.23
N ARG A 23 11.91 -15.58 -10.93
CA ARG A 23 11.32 -16.59 -11.83
C ARG A 23 10.84 -15.97 -13.13
N ALA A 24 10.13 -14.85 -13.05
CA ALA A 24 9.65 -14.12 -14.23
C ALA A 24 10.82 -13.62 -15.10
N LEU A 25 11.90 -13.10 -14.48
CA LEU A 25 13.11 -12.66 -15.17
C LEU A 25 13.88 -13.81 -15.83
N ALA A 26 13.88 -15.01 -15.23
CA ALA A 26 14.46 -16.20 -15.84
C ALA A 26 13.67 -16.62 -17.10
N ALA A 27 12.34 -16.67 -17.00
CA ALA A 27 11.46 -16.96 -18.14
C ALA A 27 11.59 -15.89 -19.25
N PHE A 28 11.59 -14.61 -18.87
CA PHE A 28 11.74 -13.50 -19.80
C PHE A 28 13.05 -13.56 -20.59
N ARG A 29 14.16 -13.95 -19.95
CA ARG A 29 15.44 -14.19 -20.64
C ARG A 29 15.39 -15.40 -21.57
N ALA A 30 14.74 -16.49 -21.14
CA ALA A 30 14.56 -17.67 -21.99
C ALA A 30 13.74 -17.35 -23.26
N ASP A 31 12.81 -16.40 -23.17
CA ASP A 31 12.02 -15.88 -24.29
C ASP A 31 12.76 -14.86 -25.17
N GLY A 32 14.07 -14.66 -24.98
CA GLY A 32 14.87 -13.68 -25.72
C GLY A 32 14.62 -12.22 -25.32
N GLY A 33 14.09 -11.98 -24.11
CA GLY A 33 13.94 -10.63 -23.56
C GLY A 33 15.29 -9.94 -23.36
N PRO A 34 15.37 -8.60 -23.52
CA PRO A 34 16.59 -7.84 -23.28
C PRO A 34 17.03 -7.91 -21.81
N GLU A 35 18.28 -7.55 -21.55
CA GLU A 35 18.79 -7.44 -20.19
C GLU A 35 17.91 -6.50 -19.35
N ALA A 36 17.54 -6.97 -18.16
CA ALA A 36 16.68 -6.26 -17.24
C ALA A 36 17.45 -5.88 -15.97
N THR A 37 17.33 -4.62 -15.56
CA THR A 37 17.98 -4.05 -14.39
C THR A 37 16.92 -3.78 -13.33
N VAL A 38 17.04 -4.38 -12.15
CA VAL A 38 16.10 -4.20 -11.04
C VAL A 38 16.63 -3.14 -10.08
N ALA A 39 15.95 -2.01 -9.98
CA ALA A 39 16.26 -0.95 -9.02
C ALA A 39 15.27 -1.02 -7.86
N TRP A 40 15.78 -1.24 -6.65
CA TRP A 40 14.97 -1.26 -5.44
C TRP A 40 14.74 0.18 -4.97
N ARG A 41 13.47 0.55 -4.82
CA ARG A 41 13.02 1.88 -4.39
C ARG A 41 12.50 1.80 -2.95
N PRO A 42 12.79 2.82 -2.11
CA PRO A 42 12.43 2.76 -0.71
C PRO A 42 10.92 2.89 -0.53
N TYR A 43 10.39 2.09 0.38
CA TYR A 43 9.08 2.25 0.98
C TYR A 43 9.20 1.91 2.46
N GLN A 44 8.44 2.60 3.31
CA GLN A 44 8.36 2.27 4.74
C GLN A 44 6.93 1.88 5.09
N LEU A 45 6.72 0.60 5.43
CA LEU A 45 5.44 0.10 5.94
C LEU A 45 5.04 0.83 7.22
N ASN A 46 6.02 1.15 8.06
CA ASN A 46 5.79 1.87 9.30
C ASN A 46 6.95 2.85 9.58
N PRO A 47 6.87 4.09 9.08
CA PRO A 47 7.87 5.13 9.35
C PRO A 47 8.01 5.49 10.84
N ALA A 48 7.00 5.15 11.65
CA ALA A 48 6.97 5.39 13.09
C ALA A 48 7.47 4.20 13.94
N ALA A 49 8.00 3.14 13.32
CA ALA A 49 8.60 2.03 14.07
C ALA A 49 9.83 2.53 14.88
N PRO A 50 10.14 1.88 16.02
CA PRO A 50 11.29 2.25 16.85
C PRO A 50 12.61 2.14 16.09
N ALA A 51 13.47 3.16 16.21
CA ALA A 51 14.76 3.20 15.52
C ALA A 51 15.67 2.02 15.89
N GLY A 52 15.82 1.73 17.18
CA GLY A 52 16.61 0.59 17.67
C GLY A 52 15.87 -0.76 17.63
N GLY A 53 14.65 -0.80 17.09
CA GLY A 53 13.80 -1.99 17.10
C GLY A 53 13.06 -2.24 18.42
N ALA A 54 12.00 -3.03 18.33
CA ALA A 54 11.31 -3.62 19.48
C ALA A 54 10.96 -5.09 19.15
N PRO A 55 10.96 -6.00 20.13
CA PRO A 55 10.56 -7.39 19.88
C PRO A 55 9.15 -7.47 19.28
N LEU A 56 8.96 -8.38 18.31
CA LEU A 56 7.64 -8.73 17.82
C LEU A 56 6.97 -9.65 18.84
N ASP A 57 5.88 -9.19 19.45
CA ASP A 57 5.01 -10.08 20.21
C ASP A 57 4.09 -10.88 19.27
N ALA A 58 3.40 -11.88 19.83
CA ALA A 58 2.51 -12.74 19.08
C ALA A 58 1.34 -11.98 18.42
N ALA A 59 0.88 -10.87 19.02
CA ALA A 59 -0.19 -10.05 18.47
C ALA A 59 0.29 -9.22 17.27
N ALA A 60 1.50 -8.67 17.34
CA ALA A 60 2.16 -7.98 16.24
C ALA A 60 2.50 -8.96 15.11
N LEU A 61 3.01 -10.16 15.42
CA LEU A 61 3.26 -11.19 14.41
C LEU A 61 1.97 -11.67 13.74
N ALA A 62 0.88 -11.81 14.50
CA ALA A 62 -0.44 -12.04 13.95
C ALA A 62 -0.86 -10.86 13.05
N ALA A 63 -0.66 -9.60 13.47
CA ALA A 63 -0.89 -8.38 12.68
C ALA A 63 -0.12 -8.37 11.34
N TYR A 64 1.09 -8.93 11.30
CA TYR A 64 1.86 -9.16 10.07
C TYR A 64 1.26 -10.25 9.15
N GLY A 65 0.49 -11.20 9.71
CA GLY A 65 -0.11 -12.34 9.01
C GLY A 65 -1.64 -12.28 8.78
N VAL A 66 -2.36 -11.28 9.31
CA VAL A 66 -3.86 -11.24 9.41
C VAL A 66 -4.59 -11.32 8.06
N HIS A 67 -3.89 -11.17 6.94
CA HIS A 67 -4.56 -11.21 5.64
C HIS A 67 -4.75 -12.61 5.07
N HIS A 68 -4.27 -13.68 5.74
CA HIS A 68 -4.27 -15.03 5.15
C HIS A 68 -4.55 -16.16 6.15
N ASP A 69 -5.15 -17.25 5.65
CA ASP A 69 -5.24 -18.51 6.38
C ASP A 69 -3.87 -19.19 6.51
N ALA A 70 -3.76 -20.12 7.47
CA ALA A 70 -2.51 -20.82 7.77
C ALA A 70 -1.93 -21.60 6.57
N THR A 71 -2.78 -22.06 5.65
CA THR A 71 -2.38 -22.79 4.43
C THR A 71 -1.69 -21.87 3.43
N SER A 72 -2.24 -20.67 3.23
CA SER A 72 -1.68 -19.62 2.38
C SER A 72 -0.35 -19.09 2.92
N GLN A 73 -0.24 -18.97 4.25
CA GLN A 73 1.03 -18.59 4.91
C GLN A 73 2.11 -19.67 4.74
N ALA A 74 1.77 -20.95 4.88
CA ALA A 74 2.71 -22.05 4.68
C ALA A 74 3.22 -22.12 3.22
N GLY A 75 2.34 -21.93 2.24
CA GLY A 75 2.72 -21.87 0.82
C GLY A 75 3.65 -20.70 0.49
N TYR A 76 3.36 -19.52 1.06
CA TYR A 76 4.23 -18.35 0.99
C TYR A 76 5.64 -18.63 1.55
N VAL A 77 5.71 -19.17 2.78
CA VAL A 77 6.99 -19.46 3.44
C VAL A 77 7.78 -20.50 2.64
N ALA A 78 7.12 -21.53 2.11
CA ALA A 78 7.76 -22.55 1.30
C ALA A 78 8.40 -21.96 0.02
N GLU A 79 7.70 -21.05 -0.69
CA GLU A 79 8.24 -20.40 -1.89
C GLU A 79 9.44 -19.51 -1.58
N VAL A 80 9.40 -18.77 -0.46
CA VAL A 80 10.55 -18.00 0.02
C VAL A 80 11.72 -18.91 0.40
N ALA A 81 11.45 -19.98 1.15
CA ALA A 81 12.45 -20.93 1.62
C ALA A 81 13.17 -21.64 0.47
N ALA A 82 12.45 -21.98 -0.61
CA ALA A 82 13.02 -22.63 -1.79
C ALA A 82 14.17 -21.82 -2.41
N GLY A 83 14.07 -20.48 -2.43
CA GLY A 83 15.14 -19.59 -2.88
C GLY A 83 16.16 -19.22 -1.80
N ALA A 84 15.85 -19.48 -0.53
CA ALA A 84 16.73 -19.15 0.58
C ALA A 84 17.76 -20.26 0.88
N GLY A 85 17.53 -21.49 0.43
CA GLY A 85 18.43 -22.62 0.63
C GLY A 85 18.16 -23.40 1.92
N PRO A 86 18.88 -24.52 2.13
CA PRO A 86 18.63 -25.43 3.23
C PRO A 86 18.85 -24.76 4.59
N GLY A 87 17.96 -25.03 5.54
CA GLY A 87 18.04 -24.52 6.91
C GLY A 87 17.36 -23.16 7.14
N PHE A 88 16.74 -22.55 6.12
CA PHE A 88 15.93 -21.35 6.31
C PHE A 88 14.75 -21.62 7.27
N ARG A 89 14.65 -20.80 8.32
CA ARG A 89 13.55 -20.86 9.30
C ARG A 89 12.85 -19.51 9.32
N TRP A 90 11.57 -19.52 8.94
CA TRP A 90 10.76 -18.31 8.97
C TRP A 90 10.51 -17.86 10.41
N GLY A 91 10.91 -16.64 10.75
CA GLY A 91 10.73 -16.10 12.10
C GLY A 91 11.27 -14.69 12.27
N PRO A 92 10.60 -13.64 11.74
CA PRO A 92 10.95 -12.27 12.08
C PRO A 92 10.74 -12.04 13.59
N ALA A 93 11.72 -11.44 14.24
CA ALA A 93 11.72 -11.24 15.70
C ALA A 93 11.59 -9.78 16.13
N TRP A 94 11.71 -8.82 15.19
CA TRP A 94 11.82 -7.40 15.51
C TRP A 94 10.90 -6.53 14.65
N ARG A 95 10.24 -5.56 15.27
CA ARG A 95 9.60 -4.43 14.60
C ARG A 95 10.61 -3.28 14.58
N VAL A 96 11.04 -2.86 13.40
CA VAL A 96 12.16 -1.93 13.22
C VAL A 96 11.81 -0.81 12.26
N ASN A 97 12.39 0.37 12.48
CA ASN A 97 12.41 1.41 11.46
C ASN A 97 13.37 1.00 10.33
N THR A 98 12.93 1.11 9.08
CA THR A 98 13.71 0.66 7.92
C THR A 98 14.41 1.78 7.17
N PHE A 99 14.34 3.03 7.65
CA PHE A 99 14.92 4.18 6.96
C PHE A 99 16.44 4.04 6.74
N ASP A 100 17.15 3.55 7.75
CA ASP A 100 18.61 3.38 7.69
C ASP A 100 19.02 2.18 6.81
N ALA A 101 18.20 1.13 6.78
CA ALA A 101 18.37 0.04 5.82
C ALA A 101 18.23 0.54 4.37
N HIS A 102 17.25 1.42 4.11
CA HIS A 102 17.08 2.07 2.81
C HIS A 102 18.24 3.00 2.45
N ARG A 103 18.83 3.69 3.43
CA ARG A 103 20.05 4.51 3.21
C ARG A 103 21.23 3.66 2.74
N LEU A 104 21.41 2.47 3.33
CA LEU A 104 22.46 1.56 2.88
C LEU A 104 22.16 0.92 1.53
N LEU A 105 20.89 0.64 1.20
CA LEU A 105 20.50 0.23 -0.16
C LEU A 105 20.82 1.32 -1.20
N ALA A 106 20.57 2.59 -0.87
CA ALA A 106 20.95 3.71 -1.72
C ALA A 106 22.49 3.82 -1.86
N LEU A 107 23.25 3.60 -0.78
CA LEU A 107 24.71 3.58 -0.81
C LEU A 107 25.26 2.43 -1.67
N ALA A 108 24.74 1.21 -1.49
CA ALA A 108 25.08 0.05 -2.31
C ALA A 108 24.86 0.33 -3.80
N ARG A 109 23.72 0.96 -4.14
CA ARG A 109 23.41 1.37 -5.51
C ARG A 109 24.42 2.37 -6.07
N ARG A 110 24.92 3.32 -5.27
CA ARG A 110 25.97 4.26 -5.68
C ARG A 110 27.31 3.59 -5.91
N GLN A 111 27.66 2.58 -5.11
CA GLN A 111 28.97 1.91 -5.15
C GLN A 111 29.08 0.86 -6.25
N GLY A 112 28.02 0.08 -6.48
CA GLY A 112 28.05 -1.06 -7.42
C GLY A 112 26.80 -1.22 -8.27
N GLY A 113 26.00 -0.16 -8.41
CA GLY A 113 24.80 -0.15 -9.22
C GLY A 113 23.67 -1.02 -8.66
N ALA A 114 22.67 -1.28 -9.51
CA ALA A 114 21.54 -2.14 -9.20
C ALA A 114 21.92 -3.58 -8.76
N PRO A 115 22.95 -4.24 -9.34
CA PRO A 115 23.38 -5.55 -8.86
C PRO A 115 23.83 -5.55 -7.39
N ALA A 116 24.69 -4.62 -6.99
CA ALA A 116 25.15 -4.51 -5.59
C ALA A 116 23.99 -4.17 -4.64
N GLN A 117 23.06 -3.30 -5.06
CA GLN A 117 21.83 -3.04 -4.32
C GLN A 117 21.00 -4.30 -4.11
N GLY A 118 20.86 -5.14 -5.15
CA GLY A 118 20.12 -6.39 -5.09
C GLY A 118 20.73 -7.42 -4.13
N VAL A 119 22.06 -7.49 -4.06
CA VAL A 119 22.78 -8.34 -3.09
C VAL A 119 22.47 -7.90 -1.66
N LEU A 120 22.53 -6.60 -1.37
CA LEU A 120 22.17 -6.09 -0.05
C LEU A 120 20.68 -6.32 0.27
N MET A 121 19.77 -6.08 -0.68
CA MET A 121 18.34 -6.31 -0.48
C MET A 121 18.05 -7.76 -0.08
N GLU A 122 18.65 -8.73 -0.78
CA GLU A 122 18.58 -10.14 -0.43
C GLU A 122 19.13 -10.42 0.99
N ARG A 123 20.29 -9.85 1.32
CA ARG A 123 20.92 -10.06 2.62
C ARG A 123 20.05 -9.55 3.77
N LEU A 124 19.45 -8.37 3.63
CA LEU A 124 18.59 -7.75 4.64
C LEU A 124 17.28 -8.53 4.83
N LEU A 125 16.62 -8.93 3.74
CA LEU A 125 15.42 -9.76 3.78
C LEU A 125 15.69 -11.09 4.50
N ARG A 126 16.80 -11.75 4.15
CA ARG A 126 17.24 -12.98 4.81
C ARG A 126 17.54 -12.77 6.30
N ALA A 127 18.28 -11.73 6.65
CA ALA A 127 18.61 -11.41 8.03
C ALA A 127 17.35 -11.24 8.88
N HIS A 128 16.39 -10.48 8.37
CA HIS A 128 15.16 -10.18 9.09
C HIS A 128 14.25 -11.40 9.25
N PHE A 129 13.97 -12.12 8.15
CA PHE A 129 12.96 -13.19 8.14
C PHE A 129 13.50 -14.58 8.46
N GLY A 130 14.79 -14.83 8.19
CA GLY A 130 15.43 -16.13 8.37
C GLY A 130 16.33 -16.23 9.61
N GLU A 131 16.93 -15.11 10.01
CA GLU A 131 17.90 -15.05 11.11
C GLU A 131 17.37 -14.30 12.34
N GLY A 132 16.20 -13.65 12.23
CA GLY A 132 15.61 -12.86 13.32
C GLY A 132 16.45 -11.64 13.71
N ALA A 133 17.24 -11.10 12.78
CA ALA A 133 18.14 -9.98 13.03
C ALA A 133 17.39 -8.65 13.26
N ASN A 134 17.90 -7.84 14.18
CA ASN A 134 17.40 -6.49 14.43
C ASN A 134 18.02 -5.50 13.44
N LEU A 135 17.31 -5.18 12.35
CA LEU A 135 17.80 -4.21 11.37
C LEU A 135 17.79 -2.75 11.86
N GLY A 136 17.25 -2.48 13.06
CA GLY A 136 17.34 -1.17 13.72
C GLY A 136 18.65 -0.95 14.48
N ASP A 137 19.40 -2.02 14.76
CA ASP A 137 20.73 -1.93 15.36
C ASP A 137 21.77 -1.58 14.29
N HIS A 138 22.44 -0.43 14.43
CA HIS A 138 23.42 0.05 13.47
C HIS A 138 24.64 -0.87 13.33
N ALA A 139 25.08 -1.54 14.39
CA ALA A 139 26.22 -2.46 14.33
C ALA A 139 25.84 -3.73 13.53
N VAL A 140 24.65 -4.28 13.80
CA VAL A 140 24.09 -5.39 13.02
C VAL A 140 23.96 -4.97 11.56
N LEU A 141 23.29 -3.84 11.31
CA LEU A 141 22.99 -3.36 9.97
C LEU A 141 24.27 -3.05 9.16
N ALA A 142 25.29 -2.46 9.78
CA ALA A 142 26.59 -2.22 9.16
C ALA A 142 27.33 -3.52 8.82
N GLY A 143 27.27 -4.53 9.71
CA GLY A 143 27.84 -5.87 9.46
C GLY A 143 27.20 -6.52 8.23
N LEU A 144 25.87 -6.55 8.19
CA LEU A 144 25.09 -7.07 7.06
C LEU A 144 25.41 -6.37 5.74
N ALA A 145 25.57 -5.05 5.77
CA ALA A 145 25.93 -4.28 4.59
C ALA A 145 27.36 -4.55 4.12
N THR A 146 28.30 -4.72 5.05
CA THR A 146 29.69 -5.07 4.76
C THR A 146 29.79 -6.46 4.14
N GLU A 147 29.04 -7.45 4.66
CA GLU A 147 28.92 -8.79 4.07
C GLU A 147 28.40 -8.76 2.63
N ALA A 148 27.50 -7.82 2.33
CA ALA A 148 26.98 -7.59 0.99
C ALA A 148 27.91 -6.76 0.08
N GLY A 149 29.10 -6.40 0.56
CA GLY A 149 30.11 -5.65 -0.20
C GLY A 149 29.99 -4.12 -0.13
N VAL A 150 29.13 -3.57 0.74
CA VAL A 150 29.03 -2.12 0.94
C VAL A 150 30.18 -1.62 1.79
N THR A 151 30.96 -0.69 1.25
CA THR A 151 32.07 -0.05 1.97
C THR A 151 31.58 1.14 2.78
N CYS A 152 32.26 1.43 3.89
CA CYS A 152 31.96 2.56 4.78
C CYS A 152 30.53 2.55 5.39
N ALA A 153 29.88 1.39 5.49
CA ALA A 153 28.50 1.30 5.99
C ALA A 153 28.31 1.92 7.39
N ALA A 154 29.22 1.64 8.33
CA ALA A 154 29.14 2.19 9.69
C ALA A 154 29.29 3.72 9.71
N ALA A 155 30.24 4.27 8.94
CA ALA A 155 30.42 5.71 8.81
C ALA A 155 29.18 6.37 8.18
N ALA A 156 28.66 5.76 7.12
CA ALA A 156 27.48 6.23 6.41
C ALA A 156 26.22 6.25 7.29
N LEU A 157 26.10 5.31 8.24
CA LEU A 157 25.01 5.30 9.22
C LEU A 157 25.15 6.46 10.21
N ALA A 158 26.36 6.68 10.72
CA ALA A 158 26.67 7.71 11.70
C ALA A 158 26.49 9.14 11.17
N ASP A 159 26.85 9.42 9.91
CA ASP A 159 26.89 10.78 9.36
C ASP A 159 25.61 11.20 8.59
N GLY A 160 24.62 10.34 8.47
CA GLY A 160 23.39 10.66 7.73
C GLY A 160 23.48 10.40 6.22
N THR A 161 24.54 9.78 5.71
CA THR A 161 24.73 9.56 4.26
C THR A 161 23.50 8.92 3.62
N ALA A 162 23.16 9.44 2.42
CA ALA A 162 21.99 9.09 1.63
C ALA A 162 20.61 9.42 2.23
N ALA A 163 20.51 10.06 3.42
CA ALA A 163 19.22 10.39 4.03
C ALA A 163 18.34 11.29 3.14
N ALA A 164 18.91 12.36 2.56
CA ALA A 164 18.17 13.26 1.68
C ALA A 164 17.66 12.55 0.42
N GLN A 165 18.49 11.68 -0.16
CA GLN A 165 18.12 10.87 -1.33
C GLN A 165 16.96 9.93 -1.00
N VAL A 166 17.03 9.19 0.12
CA VAL A 166 15.97 8.26 0.51
C VAL A 166 14.65 8.99 0.78
N ARG A 167 14.68 10.16 1.43
CA ARG A 167 13.46 10.98 1.62
C ARG A 167 12.86 11.43 0.29
N ALA A 168 13.69 11.83 -0.68
CA ALA A 168 13.22 12.21 -2.00
C ALA A 168 12.59 11.02 -2.74
N GLU A 169 13.21 9.85 -2.72
CA GLU A 169 12.66 8.64 -3.38
C GLU A 169 11.39 8.11 -2.69
N LEU A 170 11.27 8.25 -1.37
CA LEU A 170 10.02 7.98 -0.63
C LEU A 170 8.89 8.93 -1.07
N ALA A 171 9.20 10.24 -1.18
CA ALA A 171 8.24 11.23 -1.65
C ALA A 171 7.85 11.01 -3.12
N GLU A 172 8.80 10.60 -3.97
CA GLU A 172 8.56 10.22 -5.36
C GLU A 172 7.58 9.05 -5.45
N GLY A 173 7.80 7.97 -4.69
CA GLY A 173 6.89 6.83 -4.63
C GLY A 173 5.46 7.27 -4.28
N LEU A 174 5.31 8.15 -3.30
CA LEU A 174 4.01 8.71 -2.93
C LEU A 174 3.40 9.57 -4.05
N ALA A 175 4.20 10.39 -4.71
CA ALA A 175 3.76 11.28 -5.79
C ALA A 175 3.29 10.51 -7.03
N ILE A 176 3.92 9.38 -7.35
CA ILE A 176 3.52 8.53 -8.48
C ILE A 176 2.41 7.51 -8.12
N GLY A 177 1.87 7.59 -6.90
CA GLY A 177 0.73 6.78 -6.47
C GLY A 177 1.06 5.40 -5.90
N VAL A 178 2.31 5.12 -5.55
CA VAL A 178 2.64 3.90 -4.79
C VAL A 178 2.05 4.01 -3.38
N ARG A 179 1.21 3.04 -3.03
CA ARG A 179 0.50 2.96 -1.73
C ARG A 179 0.62 1.59 -1.06
N ALA A 180 1.17 0.60 -1.77
CA ALA A 180 1.36 -0.75 -1.28
C ALA A 180 2.68 -1.32 -1.83
N VAL A 181 3.21 -2.33 -1.16
CA VAL A 181 4.45 -3.00 -1.56
C VAL A 181 4.33 -4.53 -1.53
N PRO A 182 5.05 -5.26 -2.40
CA PRO A 182 5.91 -4.72 -3.46
C PRO A 182 5.08 -4.10 -4.59
N THR A 183 5.59 -3.01 -5.18
CA THR A 183 5.03 -2.47 -6.44
C THR A 183 6.12 -2.49 -7.50
N PHE A 184 5.86 -3.19 -8.60
CA PHE A 184 6.78 -3.34 -9.74
C PHE A 184 6.37 -2.36 -10.84
N VAL A 185 7.34 -1.60 -11.36
CA VAL A 185 7.10 -0.63 -12.43
C VAL A 185 8.06 -0.86 -13.58
N VAL A 186 7.51 -1.01 -14.79
CA VAL A 186 8.27 -1.22 -16.03
C VAL A 186 7.67 -0.34 -17.11
N ALA A 187 8.47 0.50 -17.75
CA ALA A 187 8.02 1.40 -18.84
C ALA A 187 6.72 2.17 -18.50
N GLY A 188 6.63 2.71 -17.27
CA GLY A 188 5.48 3.47 -16.78
C GLY A 188 4.30 2.63 -16.28
N ARG A 189 4.34 1.31 -16.46
CA ARG A 189 3.28 0.37 -16.08
C ARG A 189 3.55 -0.17 -14.68
N ALA A 190 2.57 -0.11 -13.78
CA ALA A 190 2.72 -0.56 -12.40
C ALA A 190 1.86 -1.79 -12.08
N VAL A 191 2.42 -2.73 -11.33
CA VAL A 191 1.71 -3.89 -10.76
C VAL A 191 2.01 -3.96 -9.26
N GLY A 192 0.96 -3.93 -8.45
CA GLY A 192 1.06 -3.99 -6.99
C GLY A 192 0.85 -5.40 -6.43
N GLY A 193 1.54 -5.71 -5.33
CA GLY A 193 1.47 -6.97 -4.61
C GLY A 193 2.43 -8.03 -5.16
N ALA A 194 2.65 -9.09 -4.38
CA ALA A 194 3.47 -10.23 -4.78
C ALA A 194 2.74 -11.12 -5.80
N GLN A 195 2.45 -10.60 -6.98
CA GLN A 195 1.69 -11.28 -8.03
C GLN A 195 2.36 -12.58 -8.49
N PRO A 196 1.59 -13.54 -9.06
CA PRO A 196 2.13 -14.74 -9.69
C PRO A 196 3.23 -14.40 -10.73
N PRO A 197 4.27 -15.26 -10.90
CA PRO A 197 5.34 -15.01 -11.85
C PRO A 197 4.85 -14.74 -13.28
N GLU A 198 3.73 -15.32 -13.68
CA GLU A 198 3.12 -15.18 -15.01
C GLU A 198 2.62 -13.75 -15.25
N VAL A 199 2.05 -13.13 -14.22
CA VAL A 199 1.61 -11.72 -14.28
C VAL A 199 2.82 -10.79 -14.38
N LEU A 200 3.89 -11.08 -13.63
CA LEU A 200 5.13 -10.31 -13.69
C LEU A 200 5.83 -10.50 -15.05
N LEU A 201 5.80 -11.70 -15.63
CA LEU A 201 6.32 -11.97 -16.97
C LEU A 201 5.55 -11.18 -18.04
N ASP A 202 4.22 -11.13 -17.94
CA ASP A 202 3.39 -10.31 -18.84
C ASP A 202 3.76 -8.81 -18.74
N LEU A 203 3.95 -8.29 -17.52
CA LEU A 203 4.44 -6.92 -17.30
C LEU A 203 5.78 -6.67 -18.01
N LEU A 204 6.74 -7.61 -17.90
CA LEU A 204 8.04 -7.50 -18.56
C LEU A 204 7.94 -7.53 -20.08
N ARG A 205 7.09 -8.40 -20.65
CA ARG A 205 6.85 -8.48 -22.09
C ARG A 205 6.23 -7.20 -22.62
N ARG A 206 5.20 -6.67 -21.96
CA ARG A 206 4.61 -5.37 -22.32
C ARG A 206 5.60 -4.22 -22.20
N GLY A 207 6.47 -4.26 -21.19
CA GLY A 207 7.52 -3.26 -21.01
C GLY A 207 8.58 -3.29 -22.12
N ARG A 208 8.91 -4.48 -22.63
CA ARG A 208 9.82 -4.65 -23.78
C ARG A 208 9.24 -4.04 -25.06
N ASP A 209 7.94 -4.24 -25.27
CA ASP A 209 7.28 -3.88 -26.52
C ASP A 209 6.79 -2.40 -26.54
N ALA A 210 7.09 -1.63 -25.50
CA ALA A 210 6.70 -0.22 -25.38
C ALA A 210 7.71 0.72 -26.08
N ASP A 211 7.24 1.50 -27.06
CA ASP A 211 8.04 2.39 -27.92
C ASP A 211 8.53 3.70 -27.24
N ARG A 212 8.08 3.98 -26.00
CA ARG A 212 8.52 5.11 -25.16
C ARG A 212 8.06 4.89 -23.71
N PRO A 213 8.76 5.44 -22.67
CA PRO A 213 8.20 5.50 -21.34
C PRO A 213 6.92 6.35 -21.36
N GLU A 214 5.77 5.69 -21.28
CA GLU A 214 4.51 6.36 -20.98
C GLU A 214 4.61 6.94 -19.57
N THR A 215 4.12 8.17 -19.39
CA THR A 215 3.96 8.79 -18.07
C THR A 215 3.20 7.80 -17.19
N VAL A 216 3.65 7.56 -15.95
CA VAL A 216 3.12 6.54 -15.03
C VAL A 216 1.60 6.56 -15.01
N ALA A 217 1.00 5.73 -15.86
CA ALA A 217 -0.40 5.42 -15.87
C ALA A 217 -0.46 4.10 -15.11
N VAL A 218 -0.71 4.20 -13.81
CA VAL A 218 -1.14 3.03 -13.05
C VAL A 218 -2.37 2.50 -13.78
N TYR A 219 -2.21 1.34 -14.43
CA TYR A 219 -3.31 0.59 -15.00
C TYR A 219 -4.32 0.34 -13.87
N ALA A 220 -5.39 1.12 -13.86
CA ALA A 220 -6.66 0.68 -13.32
C ALA A 220 -7.06 -0.50 -14.20
N GLY A 221 -6.90 -1.72 -13.69
CA GLY A 221 -7.25 -2.93 -14.44
C GLY A 221 -8.71 -2.84 -14.90
N ASP A 222 -8.97 -3.35 -16.10
CA ASP A 222 -10.29 -3.50 -16.73
C ASP A 222 -11.24 -4.48 -15.98
N ASP A 223 -10.97 -4.70 -14.69
CA ASP A 223 -11.78 -5.42 -13.73
C ASP A 223 -12.46 -4.38 -12.82
N GLU A 224 -13.76 -4.21 -13.06
CA GLU A 224 -14.64 -3.34 -12.29
C GLU A 224 -14.65 -3.69 -10.78
N PRO A 225 -14.81 -4.96 -10.35
CA PRO A 225 -14.61 -5.38 -8.96
C PRO A 225 -13.28 -4.95 -8.31
N THR A 226 -12.16 -5.03 -9.03
CA THR A 226 -10.84 -4.62 -8.50
C THR A 226 -10.74 -3.10 -8.37
N SER A 227 -11.31 -2.36 -9.32
CA SER A 227 -11.36 -0.90 -9.26
C SER A 227 -12.24 -0.39 -8.10
N LEU A 228 -13.36 -1.08 -7.80
CA LEU A 228 -14.21 -0.78 -6.64
C LEU A 228 -13.48 -1.01 -5.31
N ARG A 229 -12.81 -2.16 -5.16
CA ARG A 229 -12.01 -2.46 -3.96
C ARG A 229 -10.85 -1.48 -3.77
N HIS A 230 -10.24 -1.03 -4.86
CA HIS A 230 -9.21 0.00 -4.81
C HIS A 230 -9.79 1.35 -4.35
N ALA A 231 -10.93 1.78 -4.91
CA ALA A 231 -11.59 3.00 -4.46
C ALA A 231 -11.99 2.92 -2.97
N GLU A 232 -12.46 1.78 -2.49
CA GLU A 232 -12.72 1.52 -1.07
C GLU A 232 -11.47 1.68 -0.21
N ALA A 233 -10.38 1.01 -0.59
CA ALA A 233 -9.10 1.10 0.13
C ALA A 233 -8.56 2.54 0.18
N LEU A 234 -8.72 3.32 -0.90
CA LEU A 234 -8.35 4.74 -0.94
C LEU A 234 -9.20 5.57 0.03
N LEU A 235 -10.51 5.30 0.12
CA LEU A 235 -11.40 5.99 1.06
C LEU A 235 -11.10 5.64 2.51
N ASP A 236 -10.80 4.38 2.80
CA ASP A 236 -10.42 3.92 4.13
C ASP A 236 -9.05 4.49 4.55
N GLY A 237 -8.17 4.73 3.58
CA GLY A 237 -6.90 5.45 3.73
C GLY A 237 -7.01 6.99 3.73
N ASN A 238 -8.23 7.55 3.74
CA ASN A 238 -8.49 9.00 3.71
C ASN A 238 -7.89 9.72 2.48
N ASP A 239 -7.88 9.09 1.31
CA ASP A 239 -7.48 9.65 0.00
C ASP A 239 -8.68 9.76 -0.97
N PRO A 240 -9.65 10.66 -0.68
CA PRO A 240 -10.91 10.74 -1.43
C PRO A 240 -10.75 11.27 -2.86
N LEU A 241 -9.72 12.05 -3.16
CA LEU A 241 -9.50 12.59 -4.50
C LEU A 241 -8.98 11.51 -5.46
N ASN A 242 -8.08 10.64 -5.00
CA ASN A 242 -7.66 9.50 -5.81
C ASN A 242 -8.78 8.48 -5.95
N ALA A 243 -9.62 8.28 -4.92
CA ALA A 243 -10.81 7.44 -5.05
C ALA A 243 -11.72 7.95 -6.18
N LEU A 244 -11.97 9.26 -6.29
CA LEU A 244 -12.73 9.85 -7.40
C LEU A 244 -12.06 9.63 -8.76
N ARG A 245 -10.74 9.69 -8.82
CA ARG A 245 -9.99 9.42 -10.06
C ARG A 245 -10.15 7.98 -10.53
N VAL A 246 -10.13 7.01 -9.60
CA VAL A 246 -10.38 5.58 -9.89
C VAL A 246 -11.85 5.35 -10.28
N LEU A 247 -12.78 6.00 -9.59
CA LEU A 247 -14.22 5.85 -9.84
C LEU A 247 -14.70 6.54 -11.12
N GLY A 248 -14.01 7.59 -11.60
CA GLY A 248 -14.44 8.39 -12.75
C GLY A 248 -14.85 7.55 -13.98
N PRO A 249 -13.95 6.72 -14.54
CA PRO A 249 -14.27 5.87 -15.68
C PRO A 249 -15.39 4.84 -15.44
N LEU A 250 -15.64 4.46 -14.18
CA LEU A 250 -16.74 3.56 -13.83
C LEU A 250 -18.06 4.31 -13.72
N LEU A 251 -18.05 5.52 -13.17
CA LEU A 251 -19.23 6.39 -13.09
C LEU A 251 -19.72 6.80 -14.48
N ASP A 252 -18.82 6.99 -15.44
CA ASP A 252 -19.20 7.32 -16.82
C ASP A 252 -19.90 6.14 -17.54
N ARG A 253 -19.57 4.90 -17.17
CA ARG A 253 -20.13 3.68 -17.80
C ARG A 253 -21.34 3.12 -17.06
N HIS A 254 -21.31 3.19 -15.73
CA HIS A 254 -22.22 2.51 -14.80
C HIS A 254 -22.71 3.45 -13.71
N GLY A 255 -22.96 4.70 -14.07
CA GLY A 255 -23.37 5.76 -13.14
C GLY A 255 -24.67 5.50 -12.39
N ASP A 256 -25.43 4.46 -12.77
CA ASP A 256 -26.66 4.01 -12.10
C ASP A 256 -26.43 2.96 -11.00
N ASP A 257 -25.24 2.35 -10.92
CA ASP A 257 -24.95 1.33 -9.91
C ASP A 257 -24.94 1.95 -8.48
N PRO A 258 -25.77 1.43 -7.56
CA PRO A 258 -25.85 1.95 -6.19
C PRO A 258 -24.55 1.89 -5.38
N ALA A 259 -23.74 0.86 -5.55
CA ALA A 259 -22.46 0.70 -4.84
C ALA A 259 -21.45 1.74 -5.34
N LEU A 260 -21.38 1.94 -6.66
CA LEU A 260 -20.56 2.99 -7.27
C LEU A 260 -20.98 4.39 -6.80
N ARG A 261 -22.28 4.67 -6.79
CA ARG A 261 -22.84 5.94 -6.27
C ARG A 261 -22.48 6.16 -4.82
N LEU A 262 -22.55 5.11 -3.98
CA LEU A 262 -22.21 5.21 -2.58
C LEU A 262 -20.72 5.50 -2.36
N LEU A 263 -19.82 4.84 -3.10
CA LEU A 263 -18.38 5.13 -3.04
C LEU A 263 -18.06 6.54 -3.53
N ALA A 264 -18.68 6.98 -4.63
CA ALA A 264 -18.54 8.35 -5.11
C ALA A 264 -19.04 9.38 -4.08
N ALA A 265 -20.16 9.12 -3.42
CA ALA A 265 -20.69 9.97 -2.35
C ALA A 265 -19.74 10.06 -1.14
N ARG A 266 -19.15 8.93 -0.71
CA ARG A 266 -18.09 8.90 0.32
C ARG A 266 -16.90 9.75 -0.10
N ALA A 267 -16.47 9.63 -1.35
CA ALA A 267 -15.34 10.36 -1.90
C ALA A 267 -15.62 11.86 -2.02
N TYR A 268 -16.80 12.27 -2.48
CA TYR A 268 -17.23 13.67 -2.49
C TYR A 268 -17.29 14.25 -1.07
N PHE A 269 -17.81 13.49 -0.09
CA PHE A 269 -17.84 13.92 1.30
C PHE A 269 -16.43 14.12 1.87
N GLY A 270 -15.54 13.14 1.67
CA GLY A 270 -14.15 13.19 2.14
C GLY A 270 -13.36 14.35 1.52
N SER A 271 -13.62 14.66 0.25
CA SER A 271 -13.00 15.77 -0.48
C SER A 271 -13.75 17.11 -0.35
N ALA A 272 -14.67 17.23 0.61
CA ALA A 272 -15.45 18.44 0.90
C ALA A 272 -16.35 18.95 -0.25
N GLN A 273 -16.63 18.13 -1.26
CA GLN A 273 -17.59 18.41 -2.34
C GLN A 273 -19.04 18.13 -1.86
N LEU A 274 -19.48 18.84 -0.82
CA LEU A 274 -20.72 18.52 -0.08
C LEU A 274 -21.99 18.60 -0.95
N GLY A 275 -22.03 19.47 -1.96
CA GLY A 275 -23.16 19.56 -2.89
C GLY A 275 -23.32 18.30 -3.74
N ARG A 276 -22.21 17.77 -4.29
CA ARG A 276 -22.21 16.52 -5.07
C ARG A 276 -22.53 15.32 -4.18
N ALA A 277 -21.90 15.26 -3.00
CA ALA A 277 -22.19 14.20 -2.02
C ALA A 277 -23.68 14.15 -1.67
N ARG A 278 -24.29 15.32 -1.40
CA ARG A 278 -25.71 15.45 -1.10
C ARG A 278 -26.57 14.94 -2.25
N ALA A 279 -26.37 15.47 -3.46
CA ALA A 279 -27.18 15.09 -4.62
C ALA A 279 -27.12 13.58 -4.91
N THR A 280 -25.93 12.99 -4.86
CA THR A 280 -25.74 11.54 -5.05
C THR A 280 -26.44 10.73 -3.96
N LEU A 281 -26.38 11.15 -2.70
CA LEU A 281 -27.01 10.45 -1.58
C LEU A 281 -28.53 10.61 -1.57
N GLU A 282 -29.06 11.78 -1.93
CA GLU A 282 -30.50 12.01 -2.06
C GLU A 282 -31.12 11.09 -3.12
N ALA A 283 -30.48 10.97 -4.29
CA ALA A 283 -30.88 10.00 -5.31
C ALA A 283 -30.80 8.55 -4.78
N LEU A 284 -29.70 8.19 -4.12
CA LEU A 284 -29.48 6.84 -3.61
C LEU A 284 -30.52 6.42 -2.55
N VAL A 285 -30.93 7.32 -1.65
CA VAL A 285 -31.94 7.00 -0.62
C VAL A 285 -33.37 7.03 -1.14
N VAL A 286 -33.61 7.59 -2.33
CA VAL A 286 -34.88 7.44 -3.05
C VAL A 286 -34.95 6.03 -3.63
N ASP A 287 -33.88 5.58 -4.30
CA ASP A 287 -33.81 4.26 -4.92
C ASP A 287 -33.70 3.12 -3.88
N ARG A 288 -32.99 3.38 -2.77
CA ARG A 288 -32.71 2.41 -1.70
C ARG A 288 -33.04 3.01 -0.33
N PRO A 289 -34.34 3.09 0.03
CA PRO A 289 -34.77 3.79 1.23
C PRO A 289 -34.27 3.19 2.54
N VAL A 290 -33.88 1.90 2.53
CA VAL A 290 -33.42 1.11 3.69
C VAL A 290 -31.88 1.04 3.83
N ASP A 291 -31.13 1.78 3.01
CA ASP A 291 -29.68 1.86 3.15
C ASP A 291 -29.30 2.75 4.35
N ASP A 292 -28.97 2.12 5.49
CA ASP A 292 -28.69 2.80 6.74
C ASP A 292 -27.44 3.68 6.66
N TYR A 293 -26.42 3.25 5.90
CA TYR A 293 -25.16 3.97 5.80
C TYR A 293 -25.28 5.19 4.88
N ALA A 294 -25.99 5.08 3.74
CA ALA A 294 -26.32 6.22 2.89
C ALA A 294 -27.13 7.27 3.67
N ARG A 295 -28.11 6.81 4.48
CA ARG A 295 -28.90 7.69 5.35
C ARG A 295 -28.03 8.37 6.41
N PHE A 296 -27.13 7.64 7.04
CA PHE A 296 -26.18 8.20 8.01
C PHE A 296 -25.25 9.24 7.36
N LEU A 297 -24.68 8.93 6.19
CA LEU A 297 -23.78 9.82 5.47
C LEU A 297 -24.48 11.10 5.01
N LEU A 298 -25.74 11.01 4.60
CA LEU A 298 -26.55 12.19 4.26
C LEU A 298 -26.77 13.09 5.51
N GLY A 299 -26.94 12.49 6.69
CA GLY A 299 -26.94 13.22 7.96
C GLY A 299 -25.60 13.94 8.23
N ARG A 300 -24.46 13.28 7.97
CA ARG A 300 -23.12 13.87 8.10
C ARG A 300 -22.90 15.03 7.13
N VAL A 301 -23.40 14.92 5.90
CA VAL A 301 -23.37 16.00 4.91
C VAL A 301 -24.19 17.19 5.41
N ALA A 302 -25.44 16.97 5.84
CA ALA A 302 -26.30 18.02 6.38
C ALA A 302 -25.68 18.71 7.62
N GLU A 303 -25.02 17.96 8.51
CA GLU A 303 -24.31 18.51 9.66
C GLU A 303 -23.16 19.43 9.23
N ARG A 304 -22.35 19.03 8.23
CA ARG A 304 -21.26 19.86 7.68
C ARG A 304 -21.76 21.06 6.88
N GLN A 305 -23.00 21.02 6.41
CA GLN A 305 -23.68 22.14 5.75
C GLN A 305 -24.45 23.03 6.75
N SER A 306 -24.24 22.87 8.06
CA SER A 306 -24.92 23.64 9.10
C SER A 306 -26.45 23.50 9.06
N ARG A 307 -26.96 22.31 8.73
CA ARG A 307 -28.40 21.96 8.69
C ARG A 307 -28.74 20.93 9.78
N PRO A 308 -28.68 21.29 11.08
CA PRO A 308 -28.77 20.34 12.18
C PRO A 308 -30.14 19.65 12.31
N ALA A 309 -31.23 20.34 11.97
CA ALA A 309 -32.57 19.74 12.01
C ALA A 309 -32.72 18.59 11.00
N GLU A 310 -32.21 18.79 9.78
CA GLU A 310 -32.18 17.76 8.74
C GLU A 310 -31.21 16.63 9.09
N ALA A 311 -30.00 16.96 9.57
CA ALA A 311 -29.03 15.97 10.04
C ALA A 311 -29.64 15.06 11.11
N ARG A 312 -30.36 15.63 12.09
CA ARG A 312 -31.07 14.88 13.12
C ARG A 312 -32.09 13.92 12.51
N SER A 313 -32.90 14.35 11.55
CA SER A 313 -33.89 13.49 10.89
C SER A 313 -33.23 12.29 10.22
N HIS A 314 -32.15 12.50 9.48
CA HIS A 314 -31.40 11.42 8.84
C HIS A 314 -30.75 10.47 9.86
N TYR A 315 -30.13 10.98 10.93
CA TYR A 315 -29.56 10.13 11.97
C TYR A 315 -30.61 9.31 12.72
N ARG A 316 -31.80 9.86 12.99
CA ARG A 316 -32.91 9.09 13.59
C ARG A 316 -33.31 7.91 12.73
N LEU A 317 -33.44 8.14 11.42
CA LEU A 317 -33.76 7.08 10.47
C LEU A 317 -32.65 6.02 10.41
N ALA A 318 -31.38 6.43 10.33
CA ALA A 318 -30.25 5.50 10.32
C ALA A 318 -30.17 4.66 11.61
N VAL A 319 -30.38 5.26 12.79
CA VAL A 319 -30.41 4.53 14.08
C VAL A 319 -31.58 3.55 14.15
N ALA A 320 -32.75 3.93 13.62
CA ALA A 320 -33.92 3.06 13.57
C ALA A 320 -33.71 1.85 12.64
N MET A 321 -32.98 2.03 11.54
CA MET A 321 -32.61 0.97 10.60
C MET A 321 -31.51 0.06 11.16
N CYS A 322 -30.47 0.66 11.75
CA CYS A 322 -29.30 -0.05 12.25
C CYS A 322 -28.80 0.61 13.55
N GLY A 323 -28.84 -0.12 14.65
CA GLY A 323 -28.49 0.39 15.99
C GLY A 323 -26.99 0.58 16.25
N ARG A 324 -26.19 0.94 15.23
CA ARG A 324 -24.73 1.09 15.38
C ARG A 324 -24.40 2.22 16.38
N PRO A 325 -23.42 2.02 17.29
CA PRO A 325 -23.05 3.02 18.28
C PRO A 325 -22.74 4.40 17.67
N ALA A 326 -21.96 4.45 16.58
CA ALA A 326 -21.58 5.68 15.90
C ALA A 326 -22.77 6.51 15.37
N TYR A 327 -23.88 5.85 15.00
CA TYR A 327 -25.08 6.54 14.53
C TYR A 327 -25.82 7.20 15.69
N ARG A 328 -25.90 6.50 16.83
CA ARG A 328 -26.51 7.01 18.05
C ARG A 328 -25.70 8.18 18.62
N GLU A 329 -24.38 8.06 18.66
CA GLU A 329 -23.49 9.15 19.06
C GLU A 329 -23.67 10.41 18.18
N ALA A 330 -23.82 10.23 16.86
CA ALA A 330 -24.08 11.35 15.96
C ALA A 330 -25.46 11.99 16.19
N LEU A 331 -26.49 11.18 16.43
CA LEU A 331 -27.83 11.63 16.77
C LEU A 331 -27.84 12.43 18.08
N ASP A 332 -27.19 11.91 19.13
CA ASP A 332 -27.14 12.54 20.44
C ASP A 332 -26.39 13.87 20.38
N ARG A 333 -25.25 13.91 19.67
CA ARG A 333 -24.48 15.13 19.43
C ARG A 333 -25.31 16.22 18.77
N VAL A 334 -26.00 15.93 17.67
CA VAL A 334 -26.81 16.93 16.96
C VAL A 334 -28.07 17.31 17.75
N THR A 335 -28.66 16.37 18.48
CA THR A 335 -29.82 16.64 19.35
C THR A 335 -29.44 17.57 20.51
N GLY A 336 -28.26 17.38 21.10
CA GLY A 336 -27.72 18.27 22.11
C GLY A 336 -27.56 19.70 21.60
N ARG A 337 -26.98 19.88 20.40
CA ARG A 337 -26.82 21.20 19.76
C ARG A 337 -28.15 21.92 19.51
N LEU A 338 -29.22 21.18 19.22
CA LEU A 338 -30.57 21.74 19.00
C LEU A 338 -31.32 22.07 20.30
N ARG A 339 -30.87 21.58 21.46
CA ARG A 339 -31.49 21.85 22.77
C ARG A 339 -30.92 23.07 23.47
N VAL A 340 -29.76 23.57 23.05
CA VAL A 340 -29.18 24.81 23.56
C VAL A 340 -29.91 25.97 22.87
N PRO A 341 -30.64 26.85 23.58
CA PRO A 341 -31.19 28.04 22.97
C PRO A 341 -30.04 28.93 22.48
N ALA A 342 -30.24 29.54 21.30
CA ALA A 342 -29.30 30.48 20.69
C ALA A 342 -29.04 31.71 21.58
#